data_AF-A0A9C8LKH2-F1
#
_entry.id   AF-A0A9C8LKH2-F1
#
_cell.length_a   1.000
_cell.length_b   1.000
_cell.length_c   1.000
_cell.angle_alpha   90.00
_cell.angle_beta   90.00
_cell.angle_gamma   90.00
#
_symmetry.space_group_name_H-M   'P 1'
#
loop_
_entity.id
_entity.type
_entity.pdbx_description
1 polymer ?
#
loop_
_entity_poly.entity_id
_entity_poly.type
_entity_poly.pdbx_seq_one_letter_code
_entity_poly.pdbx_strand_id
1 'polypeptide(L)' 'GIEALRKRYETELEDILRAGQAAGVFDLPDIKLSTLAVIAMLTGVTTWYRDAGRLSRERVAGLYWDMVRKAVAA' A
#
# COMPACT_ATOMS: atom_id res chain seq x y z
N GLY A 1 17.05 12.37 6.48
CA GLY A 1 15.88 13.26 6.34
C GLY A 1 14.67 12.45 5.93
N ILE A 2 13.47 13.05 5.97
CA ILE A 2 12.18 12.41 5.62
C ILE A 2 12.25 11.73 4.24
N GLU A 3 12.97 12.33 3.28
CA GLU A 3 13.15 11.73 1.94
C GLU A 3 13.90 10.40 1.92
N ALA A 4 14.89 10.22 2.80
CA ALA A 4 15.64 8.97 2.89
C ALA A 4 14.81 7.84 3.54
N LEU A 5 13.84 8.20 4.39
CA LEU A 5 12.84 7.25 4.88
C LEU A 5 11.82 6.92 3.79
N ARG A 6 11.41 7.92 3.00
CA ARG A 6 10.55 7.77 1.83
C ARG A 6 11.08 6.77 0.83
N LYS A 7 12.31 7.00 0.38
CA LYS A 7 12.96 6.14 -0.60
C LYS A 7 13.10 4.69 -0.11
N ARG A 8 13.31 4.51 1.19
CA ARG A 8 13.50 3.17 1.78
C ARG A 8 12.21 2.36 1.78
N TYR A 9 11.09 2.95 2.24
CA TYR A 9 9.81 2.22 2.19
C TYR A 9 9.32 2.03 0.76
N GLU A 10 9.61 2.95 -0.16
CA GLU A 10 9.32 2.78 -1.60
C GLU A 10 10.03 1.55 -2.15
N THR A 11 11.33 1.41 -1.89
CA THR A 11 12.10 0.24 -2.33
C THR A 11 11.59 -1.06 -1.69
N GLU A 12 11.37 -1.08 -0.38
CA GLU A 12 10.87 -2.27 0.31
C GLU A 12 9.50 -2.72 -0.23
N LEU A 13 8.60 -1.77 -0.49
CA LEU A 13 7.29 -2.06 -1.06
C LEU A 13 7.39 -2.55 -2.51
N GLU A 14 8.23 -1.92 -3.32
CA GLU A 14 8.49 -2.34 -4.70
C GLU A 14 9.00 -3.78 -4.75
N ASP A 15 9.92 -4.15 -3.85
CA ASP A 15 10.47 -5.50 -3.75
C ASP A 15 9.40 -6.54 -3.39
N ILE A 16 8.48 -6.21 -2.47
CA ILE A 16 7.34 -7.08 -2.12
C ILE A 16 6.43 -7.31 -3.33
N LEU A 17 6.11 -6.25 -4.07
CA LEU A 17 5.26 -6.36 -5.27
C LEU A 17 5.95 -7.16 -6.37
N ARG A 18 7.26 -6.97 -6.57
CA ARG A 18 8.09 -7.79 -7.49
C ARG A 18 8.07 -9.26 -7.11
N ALA A 19 8.25 -9.56 -5.82
CA ALA A 19 8.22 -10.93 -5.33
C ALA A 19 6.86 -11.59 -5.55
N GLY A 20 5.76 -10.88 -5.29
CA GLY A 20 4.42 -11.39 -5.53
C GLY A 20 4.08 -11.60 -7.01
N GLN A 21 4.56 -10.73 -7.89
CA GLN A 21 4.43 -10.93 -9.35
C GLN A 21 5.25 -12.13 -9.82
N ALA A 22 6.50 -12.27 -9.35
CA ALA A 22 7.35 -13.42 -9.68
C ALA A 22 6.75 -14.75 -9.17
N ALA A 23 6.04 -14.72 -8.04
CA ALA A 23 5.31 -15.86 -7.50
C ALA A 23 3.96 -16.13 -8.20
N GLY A 24 3.56 -15.31 -9.17
CA GLY A 24 2.27 -15.42 -9.86
C GLY A 24 1.06 -15.09 -8.98
N VAL A 25 1.27 -14.45 -7.83
CA VAL A 25 0.23 -14.06 -6.88
C VAL A 25 -0.36 -12.70 -7.23
N PHE A 26 0.42 -11.83 -7.89
CA PHE A 26 0.01 -10.50 -8.32
C PHE A 26 0.09 -10.35 -9.84
N ASP A 27 -0.91 -9.69 -10.42
CA ASP A 27 -0.92 -9.27 -11.82
C ASP A 27 -0.87 -7.74 -11.87
N LEU A 28 0.35 -7.21 -11.98
CA LEU A 28 0.64 -5.79 -11.95
C LEU A 28 1.14 -5.31 -13.31
N PRO A 29 0.38 -4.50 -14.05
CA PRO A 29 0.81 -3.99 -15.35
C PRO A 29 2.01 -3.03 -15.23
N ASP A 30 2.11 -2.30 -14.10
CA ASP A 30 3.26 -1.46 -13.77
C ASP A 30 3.49 -1.47 -12.24
N ILE A 31 4.59 -2.11 -11.81
CA ILE A 31 4.97 -2.24 -10.40
C ILE A 31 5.23 -0.88 -9.76
N LYS A 32 5.86 0.03 -10.49
CA LYS A 32 6.27 1.34 -9.96
C LYS A 32 5.05 2.24 -9.76
N LEU A 33 4.13 2.23 -10.72
CA LEU A 33 2.84 2.92 -10.58
C LEU A 33 2.03 2.34 -9.41
N SER A 34 2.00 1.02 -9.27
CA SER A 34 1.29 0.33 -8.19
C SER A 34 1.88 0.69 -6.82
N THR A 35 3.20 0.75 -6.71
CA THR A 35 3.92 1.18 -5.49
C THR A 35 3.51 2.60 -5.09
N LEU A 36 3.51 3.54 -6.06
CA LEU A 36 3.10 4.92 -5.84
C LEU A 36 1.62 5.02 -5.41
N ALA A 37 0.73 4.23 -6.03
CA ALA A 37 -0.68 4.21 -5.69
C ALA A 37 -0.91 3.74 -4.23
N VAL A 38 -0.25 2.66 -3.81
CA VAL A 38 -0.35 2.14 -2.44
C VAL A 38 0.17 3.16 -1.42
N ILE A 39 1.29 3.82 -1.69
CA ILE A 39 1.85 4.88 -0.83
C ILE A 39 0.88 6.06 -0.73
N ALA A 40 0.32 6.51 -1.85
CA ALA A 40 -0.65 7.60 -1.88
C ALA A 40 -1.90 7.25 -1.07
N MET A 41 -2.40 6.02 -1.21
CA MET A 41 -3.55 5.53 -0.44
C MET A 41 -3.27 5.56 1.07
N LEU A 42 -2.11 5.05 1.52
CA LEU A 42 -1.71 5.03 2.94
C LEU A 42 -1.53 6.44 3.51
N THR A 43 -0.92 7.33 2.73
CA THR A 43 -0.76 8.75 3.09
C THR A 43 -2.11 9.47 3.19
N GLY A 44 -3.09 9.07 2.37
CA GLY A 44 -4.46 9.54 2.51
C GLY A 44 -5.03 9.24 3.89
N VAL A 45 -4.87 8.00 4.40
CA VAL A 45 -5.38 7.58 5.71
C VAL A 45 -4.89 8.49 6.82
N THR A 46 -3.60 8.80 6.86
CA THR A 46 -3.04 9.62 7.93
C THR A 46 -3.63 11.04 7.97
N THR A 47 -4.22 11.50 6.87
CA THR A 47 -4.84 12.83 6.77
C THR A 47 -6.28 12.86 7.28
N TRP A 48 -7.07 11.80 7.03
CA TRP A 48 -8.49 11.77 7.41
C TRP A 48 -8.81 10.88 8.62
N TYR A 49 -7.91 9.97 9.00
CA TYR A 49 -8.11 9.04 10.11
C TYR A 49 -8.18 9.78 11.45
N ARG A 50 -9.21 9.47 12.24
CA ARG A 50 -9.41 9.99 13.60
C ARG A 50 -9.93 8.85 14.46
N ASP A 51 -9.33 8.63 15.63
CA ASP A 51 -9.74 7.55 16.57
C ASP A 51 -11.19 7.72 17.06
N ALA A 52 -11.70 8.96 17.12
CA ALA A 52 -13.12 9.23 17.43
C ALA A 52 -14.07 9.13 16.21
N GLY A 53 -13.57 8.62 15.08
CA GLY A 53 -14.31 8.50 13.83
C GLY A 53 -15.17 7.24 13.74
N ARG A 54 -15.88 7.09 12.61
CA ARG A 54 -16.79 5.96 12.33
C ARG A 54 -16.09 4.59 12.24
N LEU A 55 -14.77 4.56 12.02
CA LEU A 55 -14.02 3.34 11.79
C LEU A 55 -12.84 3.26 12.77
N SER A 56 -12.72 2.14 13.48
CA SER A 56 -11.56 1.87 14.33
C SER A 56 -10.30 1.66 13.50
N ARG A 57 -9.13 1.78 14.14
CA ARG A 57 -7.82 1.56 13.53
C ARG A 57 -7.71 0.20 12.85
N GLU A 58 -8.14 -0.85 13.55
CA GLU A 58 -8.08 -2.22 13.05
C GLU A 58 -8.97 -2.38 11.81
N ARG A 59 -10.15 -1.75 11.83
CA ARG A 59 -11.10 -1.81 10.71
C ARG A 59 -10.55 -1.10 9.48
N VAL A 60 -9.91 0.05 9.66
CA VAL A 60 -9.27 0.80 8.57
C VAL A 60 -8.10 0.02 7.99
N ALA A 61 -7.24 -0.57 8.83
CA ALA A 61 -6.12 -1.38 8.39
C ALA A 61 -6.58 -2.61 7.58
N GLY A 62 -7.61 -3.32 8.05
CA GLY A 62 -8.17 -4.48 7.35
C GLY A 62 -8.78 -4.11 5.99
N LEU A 63 -9.56 -3.03 5.92
CA LEU A 63 -10.14 -2.56 4.65
C LEU A 63 -9.05 -2.15 3.65
N TYR A 64 -7.99 -1.50 4.13
CA TYR A 64 -6.86 -1.13 3.29
C TYR A 64 -6.10 -2.33 2.76
N TRP A 65 -5.86 -3.33 3.60
CA TRP A 65 -5.25 -4.59 3.19
C TRP A 65 -6.06 -5.28 2.09
N ASP A 66 -7.39 -5.38 2.27
CA ASP A 66 -8.28 -5.98 1.28
C ASP A 66 -8.31 -5.20 -0.04
N MET A 67 -8.32 -3.85 0.03
CA MET A 67 -8.30 -3.00 -1.16
C MET A 67 -6.99 -3.13 -1.93
N VAL A 68 -5.86 -3.06 -1.25
CA VAL A 68 -4.54 -3.23 -1.88
C VAL A 68 -4.45 -4.62 -2.48
N ARG A 69 -4.80 -5.67 -1.74
CA ARG A 69 -4.79 -7.05 -2.23
C ARG A 69 -5.64 -7.22 -3.49
N LYS A 70 -6.85 -6.64 -3.53
CA LYS A 70 -7.72 -6.70 -4.72
C LYS A 70 -7.21 -5.88 -5.90
N ALA A 71 -6.50 -4.79 -5.65
CA ALA A 71 -5.92 -3.96 -6.70
C ALA A 71 -4.69 -4.60 -7.35
N VAL A 72 -4.02 -5.53 -6.65
CA VAL A 72 -2.81 -6.20 -7.12
C VAL A 72 -3.01 -7.66 -7.53
N ALA A 73 -4.15 -8.27 -7.18
CA ALA A 73 -4.46 -9.67 -7.51
C ALA A 73 -5.10 -9.80 -8.90
N ALA A 74 -4.84 -10.93 -9.55
CA ALA A 74 -5.42 -11.35 -10.83
C ALA A 74 -6.92 -11.69 -10.73
#